data_AF-A0A3B9G4C9-F1
#
_entry.id   AF-A0A3B9G4C9-F1
#
_cell.length_a   1.000
_cell.length_b   1.000
_cell.length_c   1.000
_cell.angle_alpha   90.00
_cell.angle_beta   90.00
_cell.angle_gamma   90.00
#
_symmetry.space_group_name_H-M   'P 1'
#
loop_
_entity.id
_entity.type
_entity.pdbx_description
1 polymer ?
#
loop_
_entity_poly.entity_id
_entity_poly.type
_entity_poly.pdbx_seq_one_letter_code
_entity_poly.pdbx_strand_id
1 'polypeptide(L)'
;MSEQKKTVKKKKKQKRKMTPFLRLICYLIIAASVFLLVEVAKEIYTTVELRKQLAEVQQKYQEVQDESAYLLQEREKLTDPDYVQSYARGNYMLSREGEQIFYLPENEDK
;
A
#
# COMPACT_ATOMS: atom_id res chain seq x y z
N MET A 1 -82.81 -29.99 -11.59
CA MET A 1 -81.57 -29.32 -11.15
C MET A 1 -80.65 -29.18 -12.36
N SER A 2 -80.63 -28.00 -12.97
CA SER A 2 -79.79 -27.67 -14.12
C SER A 2 -78.51 -27.00 -13.62
N GLU A 3 -77.42 -27.75 -13.56
CA GLU A 3 -76.10 -27.18 -13.25
C GLU A 3 -75.55 -26.42 -14.46
N GLN A 4 -75.51 -25.10 -14.35
CA GLN A 4 -74.76 -24.24 -15.27
C GLN A 4 -73.26 -24.30 -14.94
N LYS A 5 -72.46 -24.92 -15.81
CA LYS A 5 -71.00 -24.78 -15.80
C LYS A 5 -70.59 -23.40 -16.34
N LYS A 6 -70.24 -22.48 -15.44
CA LYS A 6 -69.56 -21.22 -15.80
C LYS A 6 -68.16 -21.51 -16.33
N THR A 7 -67.92 -21.23 -17.60
CA THR A 7 -66.60 -21.32 -18.23
C THR A 7 -65.75 -20.12 -17.84
N VAL A 8 -64.75 -20.34 -16.99
CA VAL A 8 -63.77 -19.30 -16.61
C VAL A 8 -62.80 -19.10 -17.78
N LYS A 9 -63.05 -18.09 -18.61
CA LYS A 9 -62.12 -17.68 -19.68
C LYS A 9 -60.86 -17.08 -19.07
N LYS A 10 -59.77 -17.86 -19.02
CA LYS A 10 -58.42 -17.38 -18.67
C LYS A 10 -57.99 -16.31 -19.69
N LYS A 11 -57.91 -15.04 -19.25
CA LYS A 11 -57.32 -13.95 -20.05
C LYS A 11 -55.83 -14.23 -20.24
N LYS A 12 -55.44 -14.64 -21.45
CA LYS A 12 -54.02 -14.75 -21.82
C LYS A 12 -53.39 -13.35 -21.72
N LYS A 13 -52.45 -13.15 -20.79
CA LYS A 13 -51.63 -11.93 -20.72
C LYS A 13 -50.88 -11.81 -22.04
N GLN A 14 -51.33 -10.91 -22.91
CA GLN A 14 -50.59 -10.59 -24.13
C GLN A 14 -49.22 -10.04 -23.69
N LYS A 15 -48.15 -10.78 -23.99
CA LYS A 15 -46.79 -10.28 -23.83
C LYS A 15 -46.68 -9.05 -24.72
N ARG A 16 -46.64 -7.86 -24.12
CA ARG A 16 -46.40 -6.60 -24.84
C ARG A 16 -45.06 -6.75 -25.54
N LYS A 17 -45.10 -6.91 -26.86
CA LYS A 17 -43.88 -6.96 -27.69
C LYS A 17 -43.24 -5.58 -27.58
N MET A 18 -42.05 -5.49 -27.00
CA MET A 18 -41.29 -4.24 -27.01
C MET A 18 -41.13 -3.79 -28.46
N THR A 19 -41.51 -2.53 -28.71
CA THR A 19 -41.28 -1.85 -29.97
C THR A 19 -39.77 -1.80 -30.24
N PRO A 20 -39.33 -1.89 -31.50
CA PRO A 20 -37.90 -1.90 -31.85
C PRO A 20 -37.16 -0.68 -31.31
N PHE A 21 -37.85 0.46 -31.21
CA PHE A 21 -37.33 1.69 -30.60
C PHE A 21 -36.97 1.54 -29.11
N LEU A 22 -37.80 0.86 -28.33
CA LEU A 22 -37.53 0.64 -26.91
C LEU A 22 -36.33 -0.28 -26.69
N ARG A 23 -36.07 -1.23 -27.62
CA ARG A 23 -34.87 -2.08 -27.57
C ARG A 23 -33.61 -1.28 -27.85
N LEU A 24 -33.65 -0.38 -28.83
CA LEU A 24 -32.52 0.51 -29.15
C LEU A 24 -32.14 1.37 -27.94
N ILE A 25 -33.14 1.95 -27.27
CA ILE A 25 -32.92 2.72 -26.04
C ILE A 25 -32.29 1.86 -24.93
N CYS A 26 -32.77 0.64 -24.72
CA CYS A 26 -32.16 -0.27 -23.75
C CYS A 26 -30.69 -0.58 -24.09
N TYR A 27 -30.35 -0.80 -25.35
CA TYR A 27 -28.95 -1.01 -25.75
C TYR A 27 -28.08 0.23 -25.51
N LEU A 28 -28.60 1.44 -25.77
CA LEU A 28 -27.88 2.68 -25.47
C LEU A 28 -27.64 2.86 -23.96
N ILE A 29 -28.63 2.57 -23.13
CA ILE A 29 -28.48 2.63 -21.66
C ILE A 29 -27.44 1.63 -21.18
N ILE A 30 -27.45 0.40 -21.71
CA ILE A 30 -26.45 -0.61 -21.37
C ILE A 30 -25.06 -0.15 -21.81
N ALA A 31 -24.92 0.36 -23.03
CA ALA A 31 -23.64 0.86 -23.53
C ALA A 31 -23.10 2.02 -22.66
N ALA A 32 -23.97 2.97 -22.29
CA ALA A 32 -23.62 4.07 -21.39
C ALA A 32 -23.20 3.56 -20.01
N SER A 33 -23.90 2.56 -19.46
CA SER A 33 -23.53 1.95 -18.18
C SER A 33 -22.16 1.28 -18.21
N VAL A 34 -21.84 0.58 -19.30
CA VAL A 34 -20.53 -0.07 -19.48
C VAL A 34 -19.44 0.98 -19.63
N PHE A 35 -19.70 2.07 -20.35
CA PHE A 35 -18.75 3.17 -20.49
C PHE A 35 -18.37 3.79 -19.13
N LEU A 36 -19.37 4.10 -18.30
CA LEU A 36 -19.14 4.63 -16.95
C LEU A 36 -18.38 3.65 -16.05
N LEU A 37 -18.68 2.34 -16.15
CA LEU A 37 -17.95 1.33 -15.38
C LEU A 37 -16.47 1.24 -15.77
N VAL A 38 -16.14 1.44 -17.05
CA VAL A 38 -14.74 1.45 -17.51
C VAL A 38 -13.98 2.66 -16.98
N GLU A 39 -14.63 3.84 -16.91
CA GLU A 39 -14.00 5.04 -16.33
C GLU A 39 -13.70 4.85 -14.85
N VAL A 40 -14.68 4.34 -14.07
CA VAL A 40 -14.48 4.05 -12.64
C VAL A 40 -13.39 3.00 -12.44
N ALA A 41 -13.36 1.94 -13.26
CA ALA A 41 -12.32 0.92 -13.16
C ALA A 41 -10.91 1.49 -13.40
N LYS A 42 -10.76 2.40 -14.38
CA LYS A 42 -9.49 3.10 -14.63
C LYS A 42 -9.09 3.97 -13.45
N GLU A 43 -10.03 4.73 -12.90
CA GLU A 43 -9.78 5.62 -11.75
C GLU A 43 -9.39 4.84 -10.48
N ILE A 44 -10.01 3.67 -10.25
CA ILE A 44 -9.61 2.78 -9.17
C ILE A 44 -8.19 2.27 -9.39
N TYR A 45 -7.85 1.83 -10.61
CA TYR A 45 -6.51 1.36 -10.92
C TYR A 45 -5.44 2.44 -10.68
N THR A 46 -5.68 3.65 -11.19
CA THR A 46 -4.75 4.77 -10.99
C THR A 46 -4.65 5.17 -9.53
N THR A 47 -5.75 5.15 -8.78
CA THR A 47 -5.76 5.48 -7.34
C THR A 47 -5.01 4.44 -6.51
N VAL A 48 -5.17 3.15 -6.81
CA VAL A 48 -4.41 2.08 -6.14
C VAL A 48 -2.92 2.21 -6.43
N GLU A 49 -2.56 2.50 -7.67
CA GLU A 49 -1.17 2.71 -8.08
C GLU A 49 -0.56 3.94 -7.38
N LEU A 50 -1.27 5.08 -7.38
CA LEU A 50 -0.84 6.28 -6.64
C LEU A 50 -0.67 6.00 -5.15
N ARG A 51 -1.57 5.24 -4.53
CA ARG A 51 -1.46 4.88 -3.11
C ARG A 51 -0.23 4.03 -2.82
N LYS A 52 0.13 3.09 -3.71
CA LYS A 52 1.36 2.31 -3.58
C LYS A 52 2.60 3.20 -3.69
N GLN A 53 2.64 4.06 -4.70
CA GLN A 53 3.74 5.00 -4.89
C GLN A 53 3.89 5.94 -3.70
N LEU A 54 2.77 6.44 -3.15
CA LEU A 54 2.79 7.29 -1.96
C LEU A 54 3.33 6.55 -0.75
N ALA A 55 2.92 5.30 -0.53
CA ALA A 55 3.45 4.47 0.55
C ALA A 55 4.97 4.21 0.40
N GLU A 56 5.44 3.89 -0.81
CA GLU A 56 6.86 3.68 -1.10
C GLU A 56 7.69 4.96 -0.89
N VAL A 57 7.21 6.09 -1.42
CA VAL A 57 7.87 7.39 -1.25
C VAL A 57 7.92 7.77 0.22
N GLN A 58 6.87 7.52 0.98
CA GLN A 58 6.83 7.83 2.40
C GLN A 58 7.77 6.94 3.22
N GLN A 59 7.91 5.66 2.85
CA GLN A 59 8.93 4.78 3.45
C GLN A 59 10.34 5.29 3.16
N LYS A 60 10.66 5.58 1.89
CA LYS A 60 11.97 6.13 1.52
C LYS A 60 12.26 7.47 2.21
N TYR A 61 11.24 8.31 2.37
CA TYR A 61 11.38 9.57 3.08
C TYR A 61 11.74 9.36 4.55
N GLN A 62 11.07 8.42 5.23
CA GLN A 62 11.39 8.07 6.62
C GLN A 62 12.79 7.48 6.74
N GLU A 63 13.17 6.56 5.85
CA GLU A 63 14.51 5.96 5.83
C GLU A 63 15.62 7.01 5.69
N VAL A 64 15.47 7.94 4.74
CA VAL A 64 16.43 9.04 4.54
C VAL A 64 16.43 10.01 5.72
N GLN A 65 15.28 10.26 6.35
CA GLN A 65 15.19 11.11 7.53
C GLN A 65 15.91 10.48 8.73
N ASP A 66 15.71 9.19 8.97
CA ASP A 66 16.37 8.44 10.03
C ASP A 66 17.88 8.35 9.80
N GLU A 67 18.30 8.07 8.56
CA GLU A 67 19.72 8.04 8.19
C GLU A 67 20.37 9.41 8.40
N SER A 68 19.71 10.49 7.98
CA SER A 68 20.20 11.86 8.19
C SER A 68 20.33 12.19 9.68
N ALA A 69 19.34 11.83 10.50
CA ALA A 69 19.39 12.04 11.93
C ALA A 69 20.54 11.25 12.60
N TYR A 70 20.71 9.98 12.20
CA TYR A 70 21.82 9.14 12.66
C TYR A 70 23.17 9.74 12.27
N LEU A 71 23.35 10.13 11.01
CA LEU A 71 24.60 10.72 10.53
C LEU A 71 24.90 12.06 11.20
N LEU A 72 23.89 12.88 11.49
CA LEU A 72 24.06 14.12 12.24
C LEU A 72 24.53 13.86 13.66
N GLN A 73 23.90 12.90 14.35
CA GLN A 73 24.30 12.51 15.69
C GLN A 73 25.72 11.93 15.71
N GLU A 74 26.05 11.08 14.74
CA GLU A 74 27.39 10.50 14.63
C GLU A 74 28.43 11.58 14.34
N ARG A 75 28.13 12.53 13.45
CA ARG A 75 29.01 13.68 13.19
C ARG A 75 29.23 14.53 14.43
N GLU A 76 28.20 14.75 15.24
CA GLU A 76 28.31 15.50 16.50
C GLU A 76 29.23 14.76 17.48
N LYS A 77 29.01 13.46 17.68
CA LYS A 77 29.89 12.62 18.52
C LYS A 77 31.34 12.64 18.02
N LEU A 78 31.55 12.51 16.71
CA LEU A 78 32.90 12.54 16.11
C LEU A 78 33.55 13.93 16.15
N THR A 79 32.79 14.99 16.44
CA THR A 79 33.35 16.33 16.69
C THR A 79 33.86 16.47 18.12
N ASP A 80 33.34 15.66 19.05
CA ASP A 80 33.76 15.65 20.46
C ASP A 80 35.11 14.90 20.62
N PRO A 81 36.19 15.59 21.02
CA PRO A 81 37.50 14.97 21.18
C PRO A 81 37.55 13.86 22.23
N ASP A 82 36.73 13.95 23.30
CA ASP A 82 36.69 12.92 24.33
C ASP A 82 36.02 11.63 23.80
N TYR A 83 34.94 11.78 23.02
CA TYR A 83 34.31 10.66 22.33
C TYR A 83 35.27 10.02 21.33
N VAL A 84 35.91 10.80 20.44
CA VAL A 84 36.87 10.28 19.46
C VAL A 84 37.99 9.50 20.14
N GLN A 85 38.47 9.98 21.28
CA GLN A 85 39.52 9.30 22.01
C GLN A 85 39.04 7.96 22.61
N SER A 86 37.86 7.94 23.22
CA SER A 86 37.27 6.71 23.77
C SER A 86 36.96 5.69 22.67
N TYR A 87 36.48 6.15 21.52
CA TYR A 87 36.21 5.36 20.33
C TYR A 87 37.49 4.74 19.77
N ALA A 88 38.57 5.52 19.68
CA ALA A 88 39.90 5.07 19.28
C ALA A 88 40.48 4.02 20.24
N ARG A 89 40.37 4.24 21.55
CA ARG A 89 40.81 3.28 22.57
C ARG A 89 40.03 1.96 22.49
N GLY A 90 38.71 2.04 22.38
CA GLY A 90 37.83 0.86 22.40
C GLY A 90 37.84 0.03 21.10
N ASN A 91 37.78 0.69 19.94
CA ASN A 91 37.65 -0.01 18.66
C ASN A 91 38.99 -0.31 17.97
N TYR A 92 40.02 0.50 18.24
CA TYR A 92 41.31 0.38 17.56
C TYR A 92 42.47 0.09 18.51
N MET A 93 42.19 -0.18 19.80
CA MET A 93 43.21 -0.49 20.80
C MET A 93 44.33 0.57 20.84
N LEU A 94 43.97 1.85 20.69
CA LEU A 94 44.94 2.95 20.83
C LEU A 94 45.16 3.25 22.31
N SER A 95 46.40 3.50 22.72
CA SER A 95 46.79 3.83 24.10
C SER A 95 47.65 5.09 24.13
N ARG A 96 47.61 5.86 25.22
CA ARG A 96 48.50 7.01 25.45
C ARG A 96 49.83 6.56 26.07
N GLU A 97 50.82 7.46 26.06
CA GLU A 97 52.07 7.24 26.78
C GLU A 97 51.81 6.94 28.26
N GLY A 98 52.31 5.79 28.73
CA GLY A 98 52.12 5.29 30.09
C GLY A 98 50.91 4.37 30.30
N GLU A 99 50.09 4.12 29.26
CA GLU A 99 49.00 3.13 29.28
C GLU A 99 49.49 1.78 28.69
N GLN A 100 48.99 0.65 29.21
CA GLN A 100 49.30 -0.70 28.71
C GLN A 100 48.03 -1.46 28.35
N ILE A 101 48.03 -2.12 27.19
CA ILE A 101 46.90 -2.90 26.67
C ILE A 101 47.07 -4.36 27.08
N PHE A 102 46.01 -4.94 27.66
CA PHE A 102 45.96 -6.35 28.04
C PHE A 102 45.01 -7.11 27.12
N TYR A 103 45.52 -8.15 26.48
CA TYR A 103 44.70 -9.10 25.73
C TYR A 103 44.22 -10.17 26.70
N LEU A 104 42.91 -10.24 26.91
CA LEU A 104 42.32 -11.35 27.66
C LEU A 104 42.19 -12.56 26.72
N PRO A 105 42.51 -13.78 27.19
CA PRO A 105 42.22 -14.98 26.42
C PRO A 105 40.72 -15.02 26.14
N GLU A 106 40.36 -15.34 24.90
CA GLU A 106 38.97 -15.58 24.53
C GLU A 106 38.51 -16.78 25.36
N ASN A 107 37.40 -16.65 26.11
CA ASN A 107 36.93 -17.73 26.95
C ASN A 107 36.53 -18.91 26.05
N GLU A 108 37.38 -19.94 25.97
CA GLU A 108 37.12 -21.22 25.28
C GLU A 108 36.11 -22.10 26.04
N ASP A 109 35.33 -21.54 26.97
CA ASP A 109 34.29 -22.25 27.71
C ASP A 109 32.92 -22.05 27.06
N LYS A 110 32.71 -22.62 25.87
CA LYS A 110 31.43 -23.15 25.37
C LYS A 110 31.63 -24.28 24.37
#